data_AF-A0A2R6L8M4-F1
#
_entry.id   AF-A0A2R6L8M4-F1
#
_cell.length_a   1.000
_cell.length_b   1.000
_cell.length_c   1.000
_cell.angle_alpha   90.00
_cell.angle_beta   90.00
_cell.angle_gamma   90.00
#
_symmetry.space_group_name_H-M   'P 1'
#
loop_
_entity.id
_entity.type
_entity.pdbx_description
1 polymer ?
#
loop_
_entity_poly.entity_id
_entity_poly.type
_entity_poly.pdbx_seq_one_letter_code
_entity_poly.pdbx_strand_id
1 'polypeptide(L)'
;MSRKDGSSFIVSPIESGEGPVVGFIATERNTDALVRSLIRATLQEYQCLVTFGGETPPEGALIARELGATVIDPQSPNLTTNSLRQLLVGTAKANFGEGIILVPLDCEPIDYERSMRTLRSNGNFVTEAIPQSLTATEQQLDVLVAIPAYNEAATIGDVVRETKKPADEVLVVDDGSDDETATVAREAGAEVVVKEQNAGYGAAIRTIFDEAYERNAHILVTLDADGQHDPADIPDLVAGIEKSHAEIAIGSRFVDGGDSDLSLYRLIGLKTINFLTNLSMGVVRPHSRVNDTQSGFRAYSSEAIESITRDETISDGMDASTDLLYHAHDQDYEIVEVGTTISYSVENANNHHSVRHGLTLISNILRTIERKHPILIFGVPGISLTLLGFLFGYWSAVNYVSTETFPVGIAIVVVFSTLVGLLSCFTAIILHSLTIHFDTTMNRSQ
;
A
#
# COMPACT_ATOMS: atom_id res chain seq x y z
N MET A 1 -58.22 5.60 47.55
CA MET A 1 -57.87 6.31 46.31
C MET A 1 -57.10 5.35 45.42
N SER A 2 -57.39 5.43 44.12
CA SER A 2 -57.28 4.38 43.12
C SER A 2 -55.85 3.87 42.90
N ARG A 3 -55.64 2.56 43.07
CA ARG A 3 -54.69 1.78 42.25
C ARG A 3 -55.18 1.89 40.81
N LYS A 4 -54.44 2.52 39.91
CA LYS A 4 -54.59 2.36 38.47
C LYS A 4 -53.23 2.46 37.79
N ASP A 5 -53.05 1.53 36.86
CA ASP A 5 -51.97 1.35 35.90
C ASP A 5 -50.65 0.78 36.43
N GLY A 6 -50.75 -0.47 36.88
CA GLY A 6 -49.69 -1.44 36.63
C GLY A 6 -49.66 -1.78 35.13
N SER A 7 -49.05 -0.92 34.34
CA SER A 7 -48.52 -1.34 33.04
C SER A 7 -47.32 -2.22 33.34
N SER A 8 -47.51 -3.54 33.27
CA SER A 8 -46.41 -4.47 33.08
C SER A 8 -45.62 -3.98 31.86
N PHE A 9 -44.46 -3.38 32.08
CA PHE A 9 -43.58 -3.03 30.97
C PHE A 9 -43.22 -4.34 30.28
N ILE A 10 -43.68 -4.45 29.04
CA ILE A 10 -43.48 -5.61 28.18
C ILE A 10 -41.97 -5.68 27.94
N VAL A 11 -41.33 -6.69 28.52
CA VAL A 11 -39.98 -7.13 28.16
C VAL A 11 -40.00 -7.35 26.65
N SER A 12 -39.17 -6.63 25.89
CA SER A 12 -39.01 -6.95 24.46
C SER A 12 -38.58 -8.42 24.38
N PRO A 13 -39.20 -9.26 23.52
CA PRO A 13 -38.79 -10.65 23.42
C PRO A 13 -37.29 -10.70 23.13
N ILE A 14 -36.53 -11.39 23.99
CA ILE A 14 -35.09 -11.51 23.84
C ILE A 14 -34.88 -12.50 22.70
N GLU A 15 -34.55 -12.00 21.51
CA GLU A 15 -34.15 -12.84 20.38
C GLU A 15 -32.74 -13.36 20.64
N SER A 16 -32.58 -14.68 20.67
CA SER A 16 -31.28 -15.32 20.80
C SER A 16 -30.44 -15.02 19.56
N GLY A 17 -29.22 -14.50 19.74
CA GLY A 17 -28.28 -14.24 18.66
C GLY A 17 -26.98 -15.03 18.81
N GLU A 18 -26.30 -15.24 17.68
CA GLU A 18 -25.04 -16.00 17.63
C GLU A 18 -23.81 -15.14 17.99
N GLY A 19 -23.95 -13.81 18.09
CA GLY A 19 -22.83 -12.89 18.34
C GLY A 19 -22.70 -12.38 19.78
N PRO A 20 -21.57 -11.73 20.10
CA PRO A 20 -21.37 -11.02 21.36
C PRO A 20 -22.29 -9.80 21.44
N VAL A 21 -22.75 -9.49 22.65
CA VAL A 21 -23.73 -8.40 22.88
C VAL A 21 -23.13 -7.21 23.58
N VAL A 22 -23.69 -6.03 23.32
CA VAL A 22 -23.29 -4.78 23.99
C VAL A 22 -24.31 -4.43 25.06
N GLY A 23 -23.88 -4.34 26.31
CA GLY A 23 -24.70 -4.03 27.47
C GLY A 23 -24.56 -2.58 27.92
N PHE A 24 -25.68 -1.86 28.05
CA PHE A 24 -25.76 -0.49 28.51
C PHE A 24 -26.59 -0.36 29.79
N ILE A 25 -26.22 0.62 30.63
CA ILE A 25 -27.04 1.05 31.77
C ILE A 25 -27.51 2.48 31.51
N ALA A 26 -28.82 2.65 31.39
CA ALA A 26 -29.46 3.94 31.22
C ALA A 26 -29.74 4.61 32.57
N THR A 27 -29.41 5.89 32.66
CA THR A 27 -29.67 6.77 33.80
C THR A 27 -30.09 8.15 33.26
N GLU A 28 -30.70 8.97 34.11
CA GLU A 28 -31.06 10.36 33.74
C GLU A 28 -29.86 11.23 33.35
N ARG A 29 -28.63 10.84 33.73
CA ARG A 29 -27.43 11.65 33.52
C ARG A 29 -26.65 11.28 32.25
N ASN A 30 -26.93 10.14 31.63
CA ASN A 30 -26.12 9.63 30.50
C ASN A 30 -26.93 9.40 29.21
N THR A 31 -28.14 9.95 29.11
CA THR A 31 -29.02 9.81 27.92
C THR A 31 -28.27 10.09 26.61
N ASP A 32 -27.59 11.23 26.50
CA ASP A 32 -26.89 11.63 25.27
C ASP A 32 -25.74 10.67 24.89
N ALA A 33 -24.94 10.25 25.88
CA ALA A 33 -23.82 9.35 25.66
C ALA A 33 -24.31 7.94 25.28
N LEU A 34 -25.36 7.46 25.97
CA LEU A 34 -26.00 6.19 25.68
C LEU A 34 -26.53 6.15 24.25
N VAL A 35 -27.29 7.17 23.83
CA VAL A 35 -27.90 7.20 22.49
C VAL A 35 -26.84 7.24 21.40
N ARG A 36 -25.77 8.04 21.56
CA ARG A 36 -24.66 8.08 20.59
C ARG A 36 -23.97 6.73 20.42
N SER A 37 -23.63 6.09 21.53
CA SER A 37 -22.96 4.78 21.51
C SER A 37 -23.90 3.70 20.97
N LEU A 38 -25.18 3.73 21.34
CA LEU A 38 -26.17 2.78 20.86
C LEU A 38 -26.37 2.86 19.34
N ILE A 39 -26.50 4.06 18.77
CA ILE A 39 -26.64 4.24 17.31
C ILE A 39 -25.45 3.61 16.57
N ARG A 40 -24.22 3.82 17.06
CA ARG A 40 -23.02 3.23 16.44
C ARG A 40 -23.03 1.71 16.53
N ALA A 41 -23.36 1.17 17.70
CA ALA A 41 -23.46 -0.28 17.87
C ALA A 41 -24.49 -0.89 16.91
N THR A 42 -25.66 -0.26 16.78
CA THR A 42 -26.72 -0.70 15.86
C THR A 42 -26.32 -0.58 14.39
N LEU A 43 -25.61 0.50 13.99
CA LEU A 43 -25.10 0.66 12.62
C LEU A 43 -24.07 -0.42 12.24
N GLN A 44 -23.33 -0.94 13.22
CA GLN A 44 -22.39 -2.06 13.06
C GLN A 44 -23.07 -3.42 13.28
N GLU A 45 -24.41 -3.47 13.26
CA GLU A 45 -25.23 -4.68 13.40
C GLU A 45 -25.03 -5.44 14.72
N TYR A 46 -24.55 -4.76 15.78
CA TYR A 46 -24.43 -5.38 17.09
C TYR A 46 -25.75 -5.42 17.86
N GLN A 47 -26.00 -6.55 18.52
CA GLN A 47 -27.14 -6.71 19.42
C GLN A 47 -26.88 -5.99 20.74
N CYS A 48 -27.87 -5.20 21.17
CA CYS A 48 -27.75 -4.31 22.32
C CYS A 48 -28.75 -4.67 23.42
N LEU A 49 -28.25 -4.81 24.65
CA LEU A 49 -29.05 -4.98 25.87
C LEU A 49 -28.97 -3.71 26.72
N VAL A 50 -30.12 -3.19 27.15
CA VAL A 50 -30.17 -1.98 27.98
C VAL A 50 -30.95 -2.25 29.25
N THR A 51 -30.39 -1.91 30.40
CA THR A 51 -31.14 -1.88 31.67
C THR A 51 -31.07 -0.48 32.28
N PHE A 52 -31.86 -0.19 33.31
CA PHE A 52 -31.91 1.13 33.93
C PHE A 52 -32.05 1.04 35.45
N GLY A 53 -31.67 2.10 36.16
CA GLY A 53 -31.91 2.25 37.59
C GLY A 53 -33.03 3.25 37.86
N GLY A 54 -33.93 2.94 38.81
CA GLY A 54 -35.05 3.81 39.20
C GLY A 54 -36.42 3.14 39.09
N GLU A 55 -37.47 3.83 39.55
CA GLU A 55 -38.87 3.35 39.47
C GLU A 55 -39.46 3.44 38.07
N THR A 56 -38.93 4.33 37.23
CA THR A 56 -39.40 4.58 35.85
C THR A 56 -38.22 4.55 34.88
N PRO A 57 -38.41 4.05 33.64
CA PRO A 57 -37.35 4.05 32.64
C PRO A 57 -36.97 5.49 32.27
N PRO A 58 -35.68 5.85 32.31
CA PRO A 58 -35.20 7.16 31.88
C PRO A 58 -35.37 7.32 30.36
N GLU A 59 -35.33 8.55 29.88
CA GLU A 59 -35.52 8.89 28.46
C GLU A 59 -34.61 8.06 27.53
N GLY A 60 -33.33 7.87 27.91
CA GLY A 60 -32.39 7.05 27.15
C GLY A 60 -32.81 5.58 26.98
N ALA A 61 -33.51 4.99 27.96
CA ALA A 61 -34.02 3.63 27.84
C ALA A 61 -35.20 3.53 26.87
N LEU A 62 -36.05 4.57 26.82
CA LEU A 62 -37.16 4.63 25.87
C LEU A 62 -36.65 4.79 24.43
N ILE A 63 -35.67 5.67 24.22
CA ILE A 63 -35.00 5.86 22.92
C ILE A 63 -34.31 4.56 22.49
N ALA A 64 -33.65 3.86 23.42
CA ALA A 64 -32.98 2.61 23.10
C ALA A 64 -33.92 1.55 22.54
N ARG A 65 -35.14 1.45 23.08
CA ARG A 65 -36.16 0.55 22.57
C ARG A 65 -36.55 0.88 21.13
N GLU A 66 -36.70 2.16 20.81
CA GLU A 66 -37.07 2.62 19.46
C GLU A 66 -35.95 2.36 18.44
N LEU A 67 -34.70 2.35 18.89
CA LEU A 67 -33.52 2.01 18.09
C LEU A 67 -33.30 0.48 17.94
N GLY A 68 -34.23 -0.35 18.42
CA GLY A 68 -34.16 -1.81 18.28
C GLY A 68 -33.33 -2.51 19.37
N ALA A 69 -32.96 -1.83 20.45
CA ALA A 69 -32.27 -2.45 21.57
C ALA A 69 -33.25 -3.18 22.51
N THR A 70 -32.80 -4.30 23.08
CA THR A 70 -33.57 -5.08 24.04
C THR A 70 -33.49 -4.46 25.43
N VAL A 71 -34.57 -3.83 25.89
CA VAL A 71 -34.64 -3.18 27.21
C VAL A 71 -35.13 -4.14 28.29
N ILE A 72 -34.38 -4.26 29.38
CA ILE A 72 -34.61 -5.18 30.51
C ILE A 72 -34.99 -4.37 31.76
N ASP A 73 -36.21 -4.62 32.26
CA ASP A 73 -36.71 -4.04 33.51
C ASP A 73 -36.11 -4.78 34.72
N PRO A 74 -35.39 -4.09 35.63
CA PRO A 74 -34.77 -4.70 36.82
C PRO A 74 -35.75 -5.24 37.87
N GLN A 75 -37.06 -4.97 37.77
CA GLN A 75 -38.12 -5.37 38.73
C GLN A 75 -37.97 -4.80 40.16
N SER A 76 -36.85 -4.13 40.46
CA SER A 76 -36.57 -3.51 41.76
C SER A 76 -35.91 -2.14 41.56
N PRO A 77 -36.48 -1.05 42.12
CA PRO A 77 -36.04 0.31 41.84
C PRO A 77 -34.73 0.71 42.52
N ASN A 78 -34.30 -0.02 43.56
CA ASN A 78 -33.14 0.33 44.40
C ASN A 78 -31.92 -0.58 44.14
N LEU A 79 -31.70 -0.99 42.89
CA LEU A 79 -30.52 -1.78 42.53
C LEU A 79 -29.27 -0.89 42.41
N THR A 80 -28.15 -1.39 42.93
CA THR A 80 -26.84 -0.76 42.72
C THR A 80 -26.37 -0.97 41.28
N THR A 81 -25.46 -0.13 40.78
CA THR A 81 -24.84 -0.30 39.45
C THR A 81 -24.25 -1.69 39.26
N ASN A 82 -23.61 -2.26 40.28
CA ASN A 82 -23.09 -3.63 40.22
C ASN A 82 -24.17 -4.69 40.04
N SER A 83 -25.34 -4.51 40.68
CA SER A 83 -26.47 -5.41 40.53
C SER A 83 -27.09 -5.33 39.12
N LEU A 84 -27.17 -4.12 38.54
CA LEU A 84 -27.61 -3.92 37.16
C LEU A 84 -26.63 -4.54 36.15
N ARG A 85 -25.32 -4.41 36.39
CA ARG A 85 -24.29 -5.09 35.60
C ARG A 85 -24.45 -6.61 35.65
N GLN A 86 -24.69 -7.17 36.84
CA GLN A 86 -24.95 -8.61 36.99
C GLN A 86 -26.21 -9.07 36.27
N LEU A 87 -27.27 -8.24 36.24
CA LEU A 87 -28.48 -8.52 35.47
C LEU A 87 -28.18 -8.61 33.97
N LEU A 88 -27.44 -7.65 33.42
CA LEU A 88 -27.01 -7.67 32.01
C LEU A 88 -26.19 -8.92 31.68
N VAL A 89 -25.21 -9.26 32.53
CA VAL A 89 -24.37 -10.46 32.35
C VAL A 89 -25.21 -11.74 32.45
N GLY A 90 -26.16 -11.80 33.39
CA GLY A 90 -27.05 -12.94 33.55
C GLY A 90 -27.95 -13.15 32.33
N THR A 91 -28.55 -12.06 31.82
CA THR A 91 -29.36 -12.10 30.61
C THR A 91 -28.53 -12.45 29.38
N ALA A 92 -27.30 -11.93 29.29
CA ALA A 92 -26.37 -12.28 28.23
C ALA A 92 -26.08 -13.78 28.20
N LYS A 93 -25.70 -14.37 29.35
CA LYS A 93 -25.43 -15.81 29.46
C LYS A 93 -26.62 -16.71 29.13
N ALA A 94 -27.82 -16.24 29.37
CA ALA A 94 -29.04 -17.02 29.13
C ALA A 94 -29.45 -17.05 27.66
N ASN A 95 -29.06 -16.04 26.86
CA ASN A 95 -29.60 -15.83 25.51
C ASN A 95 -28.52 -15.67 24.42
N PHE A 96 -27.26 -15.46 24.78
CA PHE A 96 -26.15 -15.18 23.85
C PHE A 96 -24.90 -15.98 24.24
N GLY A 97 -24.24 -16.59 23.25
CA GLY A 97 -23.15 -17.56 23.48
C GLY A 97 -21.74 -16.96 23.56
N GLU A 98 -21.49 -15.81 22.94
CA GLU A 98 -20.14 -15.29 22.68
C GLU A 98 -19.64 -14.20 23.67
N GLY A 99 -20.44 -13.86 24.69
CA GLY A 99 -20.06 -12.92 25.74
C GLY A 99 -20.71 -11.54 25.64
N ILE A 100 -20.38 -10.66 26.58
CA ILE A 100 -20.95 -9.31 26.73
C ILE A 100 -19.86 -8.25 26.93
N ILE A 101 -19.99 -7.15 26.20
CA ILE A 101 -19.24 -5.91 26.41
C ILE A 101 -20.08 -4.97 27.26
N LEU A 102 -19.60 -4.57 28.44
CA LEU A 102 -20.32 -3.67 29.33
C LEU A 102 -19.85 -2.22 29.11
N VAL A 103 -20.78 -1.34 28.77
CA VAL A 103 -20.51 0.07 28.51
C VAL A 103 -20.54 0.87 29.81
N PRO A 104 -19.48 1.65 30.13
CA PRO A 104 -19.47 2.55 31.28
C PRO A 104 -20.58 3.60 31.24
N LEU A 105 -21.01 4.07 32.42
CA LEU A 105 -22.07 5.09 32.53
C LEU A 105 -21.66 6.43 31.89
N ASP A 106 -20.41 6.84 32.11
CA ASP A 106 -19.80 8.04 31.54
C ASP A 106 -18.86 7.58 30.42
N CYS A 107 -19.37 7.35 29.21
CA CYS A 107 -18.56 6.87 28.09
C CYS A 107 -18.20 7.99 27.10
N GLU A 108 -16.91 8.07 26.79
CA GLU A 108 -16.41 8.57 25.51
C GLU A 108 -16.90 7.64 24.38
N PRO A 109 -16.80 8.04 23.10
CA PRO A 109 -17.11 7.14 22.00
C PRO A 109 -16.38 5.80 22.16
N ILE A 110 -16.95 4.68 21.69
CA ILE A 110 -16.44 3.33 21.98
C ILE A 110 -15.80 2.73 20.73
N ASP A 111 -14.65 2.08 20.90
CA ASP A 111 -14.03 1.24 19.87
C ASP A 111 -14.58 -0.19 20.02
N TYR A 112 -15.62 -0.47 19.25
CA TYR A 112 -16.32 -1.75 19.30
C TYR A 112 -15.45 -2.90 18.78
N GLU A 113 -14.67 -2.70 17.72
CA GLU A 113 -13.81 -3.75 17.18
C GLU A 113 -12.73 -4.20 18.17
N ARG A 114 -12.04 -3.24 18.80
CA ARG A 114 -11.02 -3.54 19.80
C ARG A 114 -11.62 -4.19 21.04
N SER A 115 -12.81 -3.73 21.45
CA SER A 115 -13.55 -4.34 22.55
C SER A 115 -13.93 -5.79 22.24
N MET A 116 -14.33 -6.08 21.00
CA MET A 116 -14.66 -7.44 20.53
C MET A 116 -13.42 -8.34 20.43
N ARG A 117 -12.31 -7.84 19.87
CA ARG A 117 -11.03 -8.56 19.83
C ARG A 117 -10.58 -8.95 21.23
N THR A 118 -10.67 -8.02 22.19
CA THR A 118 -10.31 -8.25 23.60
C THR A 118 -11.22 -9.28 24.27
N LEU A 119 -12.53 -9.24 24.00
CA LEU A 119 -13.49 -10.24 24.50
C LEU A 119 -13.13 -11.65 23.99
N ARG A 120 -12.81 -11.76 22.70
CA ARG A 120 -12.44 -13.04 22.05
C ARG A 120 -11.07 -13.56 22.49
N SER A 121 -10.08 -12.68 22.70
CA SER A 121 -8.71 -13.07 23.07
C SER A 121 -8.56 -13.49 24.53
N ASN A 122 -9.27 -12.82 25.44
CA ASN A 122 -9.11 -13.06 26.88
C ASN A 122 -9.83 -14.31 27.39
N GLY A 123 -10.68 -14.94 26.56
CA GLY A 123 -11.50 -16.10 26.94
C GLY A 123 -12.53 -15.81 28.04
N ASN A 124 -12.72 -14.54 28.40
CA ASN A 124 -13.65 -14.09 29.42
C ASN A 124 -15.02 -13.81 28.80
N PHE A 125 -16.10 -14.22 29.46
CA PHE A 125 -17.46 -13.93 29.00
C PHE A 125 -17.83 -12.44 29.12
N VAL A 126 -17.11 -11.67 29.94
CA VAL A 126 -17.40 -10.26 30.22
C VAL A 126 -16.15 -9.43 29.99
N THR A 127 -16.28 -8.35 29.22
CA THR A 127 -15.24 -7.33 29.01
C THR A 127 -15.84 -5.95 29.17
N GLU A 128 -15.12 -4.98 29.74
CA GLU A 128 -15.54 -3.58 29.75
C GLU A 128 -15.31 -2.98 28.35
N ALA A 129 -16.22 -2.12 27.89
CA ALA A 129 -16.04 -1.41 26.64
C ALA A 129 -14.77 -0.56 26.67
N ILE A 130 -13.98 -0.65 25.61
CA ILE A 130 -12.77 0.14 25.44
C ILE A 130 -13.17 1.47 24.80
N PRO A 131 -12.94 2.62 25.46
CA PRO A 131 -13.22 3.91 24.86
C PRO A 131 -12.33 4.10 23.62
N GLN A 132 -12.94 4.59 22.54
CA GLN A 132 -12.29 5.29 21.44
C GLN A 132 -11.73 6.59 22.03
N SER A 133 -10.58 6.47 22.69
CA SER A 133 -9.85 7.62 23.17
C SER A 133 -9.58 8.53 21.97
N LEU A 134 -10.08 9.77 22.00
CA LEU A 134 -9.67 10.81 21.05
C LEU A 134 -8.16 11.12 21.16
N THR A 135 -7.51 10.55 22.18
CA THR A 135 -6.07 10.57 22.47
C THR A 135 -5.38 9.23 22.24
N ALA A 136 -6.10 8.20 21.81
CA ALA A 136 -5.52 7.04 21.18
C ALA A 136 -5.70 7.27 19.69
N THR A 137 -4.78 8.05 19.13
CA THR A 137 -4.01 7.44 18.06
C THR A 137 -3.82 5.97 18.49
N GLU A 138 -4.39 4.99 17.76
CA GLU A 138 -3.51 3.87 17.37
C GLU A 138 -2.16 4.52 17.14
N GLN A 139 -1.07 4.15 17.80
CA GLN A 139 0.20 4.84 17.54
C GLN A 139 0.44 4.73 16.04
N GLN A 140 -0.04 5.72 15.30
CA GLN A 140 -0.01 5.80 13.87
C GLN A 140 1.44 6.12 13.72
N LEU A 141 2.16 5.13 13.23
CA LEU A 141 3.57 5.25 13.10
C LEU A 141 3.76 6.31 12.01
N ASP A 142 4.12 7.54 12.42
CA ASP A 142 4.14 8.68 11.50
C ASP A 142 5.12 8.39 10.35
N VAL A 143 6.31 7.86 10.66
CA VAL A 143 7.30 7.41 9.69
C VAL A 143 7.86 6.03 10.05
N LEU A 144 7.49 5.02 9.27
CA LEU A 144 8.14 3.70 9.25
C LEU A 144 9.25 3.71 8.22
N VAL A 145 10.49 3.38 8.60
CA VAL A 145 11.53 3.07 7.62
C VAL A 145 11.77 1.58 7.56
N ALA A 146 11.67 1.01 6.36
CA ALA A 146 11.82 -0.41 6.13
C ALA A 146 13.00 -0.70 5.19
N ILE A 147 13.83 -1.66 5.58
CA ILE A 147 15.09 -1.99 4.90
C ILE A 147 15.07 -3.47 4.53
N PRO A 148 14.96 -3.83 3.23
CA PRO A 148 15.17 -5.21 2.79
C PRO A 148 16.67 -5.54 2.89
N ALA A 149 17.01 -6.68 3.48
CA ALA A 149 18.41 -7.09 3.70
C ALA A 149 18.63 -8.56 3.32
N TYR A 150 19.80 -8.85 2.73
CA TYR A 150 20.26 -10.21 2.47
C TYR A 150 21.79 -10.26 2.44
N ASN A 151 22.41 -10.88 3.45
CA ASN A 151 23.86 -10.95 3.65
C ASN A 151 24.55 -9.57 3.73
N GLU A 152 24.00 -8.67 4.53
CA GLU A 152 24.43 -7.27 4.69
C GLU A 152 24.94 -6.98 6.12
N ALA A 153 25.47 -7.98 6.83
CA ALA A 153 25.92 -7.83 8.22
C ALA A 153 26.99 -6.74 8.41
N ALA A 154 27.73 -6.41 7.36
CA ALA A 154 28.80 -5.42 7.38
C ALA A 154 28.30 -3.96 7.43
N THR A 155 27.13 -3.68 6.85
CA THR A 155 26.61 -2.31 6.65
C THR A 155 25.32 -2.05 7.43
N ILE A 156 24.46 -3.07 7.61
CA ILE A 156 23.11 -2.91 8.15
C ILE A 156 23.08 -2.22 9.51
N GLY A 157 24.08 -2.47 10.37
CA GLY A 157 24.13 -1.88 11.70
C GLY A 157 24.31 -0.36 11.68
N ASP A 158 25.11 0.17 10.76
CA ASP A 158 25.30 1.62 10.59
C ASP A 158 24.07 2.26 9.97
N VAL A 159 23.52 1.65 8.92
CA VAL A 159 22.29 2.11 8.25
C VAL A 159 21.14 2.23 9.25
N VAL A 160 20.90 1.21 10.08
CA VAL A 160 19.86 1.24 11.11
C VAL A 160 20.11 2.37 12.11
N ARG A 161 21.34 2.51 12.63
CA ARG A 161 21.67 3.55 13.62
C ARG A 161 21.44 4.97 13.09
N GLU A 162 21.76 5.19 11.82
CA GLU A 162 21.56 6.49 11.17
C GLU A 162 20.08 6.76 10.89
N THR A 163 19.35 5.73 10.45
CA THR A 163 17.91 5.78 10.13
C THR A 163 17.04 6.01 11.37
N LYS A 164 17.45 5.55 12.56
CA LYS A 164 16.72 5.80 13.81
C LYS A 164 16.60 7.28 14.21
N LYS A 165 17.37 8.18 13.58
CA LYS A 165 17.30 9.61 13.88
C LYS A 165 16.05 10.26 13.25
N PRO A 166 15.78 10.07 11.94
CA PRO A 166 14.57 10.58 11.30
C PRO A 166 13.33 9.68 11.39
N ALA A 167 13.48 8.39 11.74
CA ALA A 167 12.37 7.44 11.79
C ALA A 167 11.77 7.27 13.19
N ASP A 168 10.46 7.05 13.27
CA ASP A 168 9.81 6.62 14.52
C ASP A 168 10.13 5.16 14.82
N GLU A 169 10.16 4.33 13.77
CA GLU A 169 10.52 2.92 13.85
C GLU A 169 11.30 2.49 12.61
N VAL A 170 12.22 1.54 12.81
CA VAL A 170 13.01 0.94 11.75
C VAL A 170 12.72 -0.55 11.71
N LEU A 171 12.23 -1.02 10.58
CA LEU A 171 11.98 -2.43 10.28
C LEU A 171 13.05 -2.95 9.31
N VAL A 172 13.68 -4.06 9.65
CA VAL A 172 14.55 -4.79 8.72
C VAL A 172 13.86 -6.10 8.35
N VAL A 173 13.69 -6.34 7.05
CA VAL A 173 13.21 -7.62 6.53
C VAL A 173 14.39 -8.39 5.99
N ASP A 174 14.85 -9.38 6.75
CA ASP A 174 15.92 -10.29 6.38
C ASP A 174 15.37 -11.42 5.51
N ASP A 175 15.75 -11.44 4.23
CA ASP A 175 15.33 -12.45 3.24
C ASP A 175 16.17 -13.75 3.35
N GLY A 176 16.29 -14.27 4.58
CA GLY A 176 16.95 -15.54 4.89
C GLY A 176 18.47 -15.50 4.73
N SER A 177 19.13 -14.49 5.29
CA SER A 177 20.60 -14.38 5.28
C SER A 177 21.29 -15.58 5.95
N ASP A 178 22.48 -15.91 5.45
CA ASP A 178 23.36 -16.94 6.01
C ASP A 178 24.41 -16.36 6.98
N ASP A 179 24.44 -15.04 7.15
CA ASP A 179 25.36 -14.30 8.02
C ASP A 179 24.65 -13.70 9.26
N GLU A 180 25.31 -12.79 9.97
CA GLU A 180 24.80 -12.19 11.19
C GLU A 180 23.85 -10.98 10.96
N THR A 181 23.35 -10.76 9.73
CA THR A 181 22.54 -9.58 9.34
C THR A 181 21.40 -9.30 10.33
N ALA A 182 20.56 -10.29 10.61
CA ALA A 182 19.43 -10.13 11.52
C ALA A 182 19.86 -9.85 12.98
N THR A 183 21.00 -10.38 13.42
CA THR A 183 21.52 -10.15 14.77
C THR A 183 22.03 -8.71 14.89
N VAL A 184 22.85 -8.27 13.92
CA VAL A 184 23.41 -6.92 13.89
C VAL A 184 22.30 -5.86 13.78
N ALA A 185 21.27 -6.10 12.97
CA ALA A 185 20.11 -5.22 12.85
C ALA A 185 19.34 -5.06 14.19
N ARG A 186 19.10 -6.15 14.92
CA ARG A 186 18.46 -6.11 16.25
C ARG A 186 19.31 -5.36 17.27
N GLU A 187 20.62 -5.60 17.28
CA GLU A 187 21.55 -4.92 18.18
C GLU A 187 21.65 -3.42 17.89
N ALA A 188 21.52 -3.02 16.62
CA ALA A 188 21.40 -1.62 16.22
C ALA A 188 20.05 -0.99 16.59
N GLY A 189 19.07 -1.80 16.98
CA GLY A 189 17.79 -1.37 17.54
C GLY A 189 16.66 -1.24 16.51
N ALA A 190 16.69 -2.03 15.44
CA ALA A 190 15.56 -2.24 14.53
C ALA A 190 14.68 -3.41 14.98
N GLU A 191 13.40 -3.37 14.61
CA GLU A 191 12.54 -4.55 14.54
C GLU A 191 12.97 -5.40 13.34
N VAL A 192 12.97 -6.72 13.50
CA VAL A 192 13.51 -7.62 12.46
C VAL A 192 12.59 -8.79 12.19
N VAL A 193 12.08 -8.84 10.96
CA VAL A 193 11.35 -9.97 10.39
C VAL A 193 12.33 -10.82 9.60
N VAL A 194 12.42 -12.11 9.92
CA VAL A 194 13.33 -13.04 9.25
C VAL A 194 12.53 -14.06 8.47
N LYS A 195 12.84 -14.20 7.19
CA LYS A 195 12.22 -15.20 6.31
C LYS A 195 12.96 -16.53 6.40
N GLU A 196 12.24 -17.65 6.28
CA GLU A 196 12.81 -18.99 6.42
C GLU A 196 13.84 -19.33 5.32
N GLN A 197 13.66 -18.75 4.14
CA GLN A 197 14.52 -18.94 2.98
C GLN A 197 14.51 -17.69 2.10
N ASN A 198 15.61 -17.47 1.38
CA ASN A 198 15.70 -16.42 0.38
C ASN A 198 14.64 -16.63 -0.71
N ALA A 199 13.76 -15.64 -0.86
CA ALA A 199 12.70 -15.64 -1.86
C ALA A 199 12.85 -14.49 -2.87
N GLY A 200 13.85 -13.62 -2.69
CA GLY A 200 14.17 -12.51 -3.56
C GLY A 200 13.72 -11.16 -2.99
N TYR A 201 14.27 -10.09 -3.58
CA TYR A 201 14.01 -8.70 -3.19
C TYR A 201 12.52 -8.35 -3.17
N GLY A 202 11.76 -8.73 -4.20
CA GLY A 202 10.33 -8.43 -4.28
C GLY A 202 9.53 -9.08 -3.16
N ALA A 203 9.89 -10.31 -2.77
CA ALA A 203 9.26 -10.99 -1.66
C ALA A 203 9.59 -10.34 -0.30
N ALA A 204 10.73 -9.65 -0.17
CA ALA A 204 11.03 -8.84 1.02
C ALA A 204 10.23 -7.52 1.00
N ILE A 205 10.13 -6.88 -0.16
CA ILE A 205 9.32 -5.69 -0.38
C ILE A 205 7.84 -5.95 -0.07
N ARG A 206 7.27 -7.09 -0.48
CA ARG A 206 5.88 -7.43 -0.15
C ARG A 206 5.67 -7.50 1.37
N THR A 207 6.56 -8.20 2.09
CA THR A 207 6.52 -8.26 3.55
C THR A 207 6.65 -6.88 4.19
N ILE A 208 7.45 -5.98 3.61
CA ILE A 208 7.54 -4.59 4.07
C ILE A 208 6.20 -3.87 3.97
N PHE A 209 5.50 -3.98 2.83
CA PHE A 209 4.19 -3.36 2.64
C PHE A 209 3.11 -3.98 3.54
N ASP A 210 3.13 -5.31 3.72
CA ASP A 210 2.24 -6.00 4.65
C ASP A 210 2.44 -5.49 6.09
N GLU A 211 3.70 -5.43 6.56
CA GLU A 211 4.03 -4.94 7.90
C GLU A 211 3.70 -3.46 8.08
N ALA A 212 3.95 -2.63 7.07
CA ALA A 212 3.59 -1.22 7.11
C ALA A 212 2.07 -1.01 7.23
N TYR A 213 1.30 -1.81 6.50
CA TYR A 213 -0.16 -1.80 6.56
C TYR A 213 -0.67 -2.31 7.91
N GLU A 214 -0.15 -3.43 8.41
CA GLU A 214 -0.54 -3.98 9.72
C GLU A 214 -0.22 -3.06 10.90
N ARG A 215 0.86 -2.27 10.77
CA ARG A 215 1.28 -1.27 11.77
C ARG A 215 0.59 0.08 11.61
N ASN A 216 -0.33 0.23 10.65
CA ASN A 216 -1.00 1.49 10.32
C ASN A 216 -0.01 2.66 10.15
N ALA A 217 1.08 2.43 9.39
CA ALA A 217 2.07 3.47 9.11
C ALA A 217 1.45 4.60 8.27
N HIS A 218 1.66 5.86 8.68
CA HIS A 218 1.23 7.02 7.89
C HIS A 218 2.09 7.19 6.64
N ILE A 219 3.41 7.05 6.81
CA ILE A 219 4.38 7.09 5.72
C ILE A 219 5.33 5.91 5.87
N LEU A 220 5.51 5.17 4.78
CA LEU A 220 6.51 4.11 4.66
C LEU A 220 7.66 4.63 3.83
N VAL A 221 8.89 4.50 4.32
CA VAL A 221 10.11 4.81 3.57
C VAL A 221 10.89 3.53 3.36
N THR A 222 11.21 3.19 2.11
CA THR A 222 12.10 2.07 1.79
C THR A 222 13.51 2.58 1.57
N LEU A 223 14.50 1.84 2.08
CA LEU A 223 15.92 2.19 1.98
C LEU A 223 16.76 0.91 1.79
N ASP A 224 17.75 0.94 0.91
CA ASP A 224 18.63 -0.21 0.69
C ASP A 224 19.64 -0.40 1.84
N ALA A 225 19.97 -1.66 2.14
CA ALA A 225 20.86 -2.05 3.26
C ALA A 225 22.36 -1.79 3.01
N ASP A 226 22.76 -1.37 1.80
CA ASP A 226 24.16 -1.26 1.37
C ASP A 226 24.85 0.05 1.81
N GLY A 227 24.10 0.98 2.40
CA GLY A 227 24.59 2.27 2.88
C GLY A 227 24.97 3.27 1.79
N GLN A 228 24.48 3.09 0.55
CA GLN A 228 24.74 4.05 -0.53
C GLN A 228 23.90 5.33 -0.42
N HIS A 229 22.75 5.24 0.23
CA HIS A 229 21.83 6.33 0.48
C HIS A 229 22.07 6.95 1.86
N ASP A 230 22.00 8.28 1.97
CA ASP A 230 22.09 8.98 3.25
C ASP A 230 20.71 9.01 3.93
N PRO A 231 20.53 8.35 5.10
CA PRO A 231 19.26 8.40 5.82
C PRO A 231 18.87 9.82 6.26
N ALA A 232 19.80 10.79 6.28
CA ALA A 232 19.49 12.18 6.58
C ALA A 232 18.52 12.84 5.58
N ASP A 233 18.36 12.28 4.38
CA ASP A 233 17.43 12.77 3.37
C ASP A 233 15.97 12.26 3.59
N ILE A 234 15.74 11.33 4.52
CA ILE A 234 14.39 10.80 4.84
C ILE A 234 13.37 11.91 5.11
N PRO A 235 13.66 12.93 5.95
CA PRO A 235 12.73 14.02 6.20
C PRO A 235 12.34 14.81 4.94
N ASP A 236 13.23 14.90 3.94
CA ASP A 236 12.94 15.60 2.69
C ASP A 236 12.01 14.78 1.79
N LEU A 237 12.13 13.44 1.77
CA LEU A 237 11.16 12.56 1.09
C LEU A 237 9.78 12.63 1.75
N VAL A 238 9.73 12.56 3.09
CA VAL A 238 8.51 12.71 3.88
C VAL A 238 7.84 14.05 3.60
N ALA A 239 8.62 15.14 3.65
CA ALA A 239 8.12 16.47 3.33
C ALA A 239 7.69 16.60 1.86
N GLY A 240 8.28 15.82 0.95
CA GLY A 240 7.84 15.69 -0.43
C GLY A 240 6.38 15.24 -0.50
N ILE A 241 6.07 14.08 0.10
CA ILE A 241 4.70 13.54 0.21
C ILE A 241 3.75 14.56 0.81
N GLU A 242 4.09 15.10 1.98
CA GLU A 242 3.17 15.97 2.73
C GLU A 242 2.87 17.29 2.01
N LYS A 243 3.86 17.90 1.34
CA LYS A 243 3.71 19.21 0.70
C LYS A 243 3.01 19.14 -0.65
N SER A 244 3.26 18.10 -1.43
CA SER A 244 2.62 17.92 -2.74
C SER A 244 1.33 17.11 -2.65
N HIS A 245 1.04 16.49 -1.50
CA HIS A 245 0.00 15.47 -1.39
C HIS A 245 0.21 14.33 -2.39
N ALA A 246 1.48 13.96 -2.62
CA ALA A 246 1.84 12.90 -3.55
C ALA A 246 1.78 11.53 -2.87
N GLU A 247 1.36 10.50 -3.59
CA GLU A 247 1.33 9.14 -3.08
C GLU A 247 2.73 8.53 -2.97
N ILE A 248 3.67 8.97 -3.82
CA ILE A 248 5.05 8.47 -3.83
C ILE A 248 6.06 9.62 -3.94
N ALA A 249 7.07 9.60 -3.09
CA ALA A 249 8.28 10.41 -3.26
C ALA A 249 9.50 9.51 -3.54
N ILE A 250 10.34 9.89 -4.51
CA ILE A 250 11.52 9.13 -4.91
C ILE A 250 12.77 9.99 -4.66
N GLY A 251 13.72 9.46 -3.89
CA GLY A 251 15.06 10.02 -3.78
C GLY A 251 15.78 9.85 -5.13
N SER A 252 16.02 10.94 -5.84
CA SER A 252 16.53 10.94 -7.21
C SER A 252 17.90 11.61 -7.30
N ARG A 253 18.85 10.91 -7.93
CA ARG A 253 20.20 11.45 -8.20
C ARG A 253 20.28 12.35 -9.44
N PHE A 254 19.17 12.50 -10.16
CA PHE A 254 19.11 13.18 -11.47
C PHE A 254 18.34 14.50 -11.46
N VAL A 255 17.77 14.88 -10.31
CA VAL A 255 17.05 16.15 -10.12
C VAL A 255 17.90 17.16 -9.36
N ASP A 256 17.42 18.40 -9.29
CA ASP A 256 18.09 19.47 -8.56
C ASP A 256 18.30 19.08 -7.09
N GLY A 257 19.53 19.23 -6.60
CA GLY A 257 19.94 18.80 -5.25
C GLY A 257 20.44 17.36 -5.16
N GLY A 258 20.25 16.54 -6.21
CA GLY A 258 20.82 15.20 -6.29
C GLY A 258 22.27 15.20 -6.76
N ASP A 259 23.07 14.29 -6.23
CA ASP A 259 24.46 14.08 -6.65
C ASP A 259 24.83 12.59 -6.65
N SER A 260 25.75 12.20 -7.52
CA SER A 260 26.25 10.81 -7.57
C SER A 260 27.60 10.72 -8.27
N ASP A 261 28.56 10.02 -7.67
CA ASP A 261 29.88 9.79 -8.25
C ASP A 261 29.87 8.59 -9.22
N LEU A 262 29.11 8.72 -10.30
CA LEU A 262 28.91 7.67 -11.29
C LEU A 262 29.97 7.72 -12.40
N SER A 263 30.56 6.56 -12.71
CA SER A 263 31.28 6.36 -13.96
C SER A 263 30.37 6.57 -15.18
N LEU A 264 30.95 7.07 -16.28
CA LEU A 264 30.21 7.42 -17.51
C LEU A 264 29.37 6.25 -18.07
N TYR A 265 29.88 5.01 -18.01
CA TYR A 265 29.15 3.85 -18.53
C TYR A 265 27.92 3.52 -17.67
N ARG A 266 28.03 3.64 -16.33
CA ARG A 266 26.92 3.39 -15.41
C ARG A 266 25.85 4.48 -15.54
N LEU A 267 26.26 5.73 -15.73
CA LEU A 267 25.36 6.84 -16.02
C LEU A 267 24.54 6.61 -17.30
N ILE A 268 25.20 6.19 -18.39
CA ILE A 268 24.50 5.88 -19.66
C ILE A 268 23.55 4.70 -19.49
N GLY A 269 23.99 3.65 -18.76
CA GLY A 269 23.15 2.49 -18.46
C GLY A 269 21.88 2.87 -17.72
N LEU A 270 22.00 3.63 -16.62
CA LEU A 270 20.87 4.10 -15.82
C LEU A 270 19.91 4.98 -16.64
N LYS A 271 20.44 5.94 -17.41
CA LYS A 271 19.60 6.78 -18.29
C LYS A 271 18.85 5.95 -19.33
N THR A 272 19.48 4.90 -19.85
CA THR A 272 18.84 3.98 -20.81
C THR A 272 17.72 3.20 -20.14
N ILE A 273 17.96 2.65 -18.95
CA ILE A 273 16.94 1.93 -18.17
C ILE A 273 15.78 2.86 -17.82
N ASN A 274 16.06 4.04 -17.27
CA ASN A 274 15.02 5.02 -16.92
C ASN A 274 14.18 5.40 -18.14
N PHE A 275 14.81 5.61 -19.31
CA PHE A 275 14.08 5.87 -20.55
C PHE A 275 13.17 4.69 -20.95
N LEU A 276 13.68 3.46 -20.92
CA LEU A 276 12.92 2.27 -21.30
C LEU A 276 11.77 1.99 -20.33
N THR A 277 11.96 2.18 -19.02
CA THR A 277 10.92 2.02 -17.99
C THR A 277 9.82 3.06 -18.13
N ASN A 278 10.16 4.33 -18.39
CA ASN A 278 9.12 5.33 -18.67
C ASN A 278 8.35 4.99 -19.97
N LEU A 279 9.07 4.49 -20.98
CA LEU A 279 8.44 4.08 -22.24
C LEU A 279 7.50 2.88 -22.07
N SER A 280 7.83 1.95 -21.17
CA SER A 280 7.01 0.77 -20.89
C SER A 280 5.74 1.08 -20.13
N MET A 281 5.73 2.19 -19.38
CA MET A 281 4.54 2.80 -18.79
C MET A 281 3.80 3.72 -19.78
N GLY A 282 4.24 3.82 -21.05
CA GLY A 282 3.61 4.72 -22.03
C GLY A 282 3.89 6.21 -21.79
N VAL A 283 4.77 6.54 -20.85
CA VAL A 283 5.16 7.90 -20.48
C VAL A 283 6.19 8.44 -21.47
N VAL A 284 5.69 9.08 -22.52
CA VAL A 284 6.55 9.69 -23.54
C VAL A 284 6.89 11.15 -23.24
N ARG A 285 6.02 11.86 -22.51
CA ARG A 285 6.18 13.30 -22.23
C ARG A 285 7.17 13.55 -21.09
N PRO A 286 8.11 14.50 -21.22
CA PRO A 286 9.14 14.74 -20.20
C PRO A 286 8.61 15.06 -18.78
N HIS A 287 7.50 15.79 -18.68
CA HIS A 287 6.97 16.28 -17.39
C HIS A 287 6.32 15.21 -16.52
N SER A 288 6.06 14.02 -17.06
CA SER A 288 5.47 12.90 -16.33
C SER A 288 6.47 11.77 -16.10
N ARG A 289 7.75 11.99 -16.46
CA ARG A 289 8.78 10.96 -16.35
C ARG A 289 9.36 10.94 -14.95
N VAL A 290 9.56 9.73 -14.44
CA VAL A 290 10.41 9.48 -13.28
C VAL A 290 11.86 9.46 -13.75
N ASN A 291 12.67 10.41 -13.29
CA ASN A 291 14.06 10.55 -13.72
C ASN A 291 14.96 9.46 -13.13
N ASP A 292 14.66 8.93 -11.94
CA ASP A 292 15.41 7.84 -11.29
C ASP A 292 14.55 6.61 -10.95
N THR A 293 14.18 5.83 -11.97
CA THR A 293 13.31 4.64 -11.80
C THR A 293 13.95 3.50 -11.01
N GLN A 294 15.27 3.55 -10.81
CA GLN A 294 16.05 2.49 -10.18
C GLN A 294 16.49 2.84 -8.75
N SER A 295 16.00 3.96 -8.20
CA SER A 295 16.23 4.28 -6.81
C SER A 295 15.37 3.39 -5.89
N GLY A 296 16.02 2.70 -4.95
CA GLY A 296 15.37 1.96 -3.87
C GLY A 296 14.91 2.88 -2.73
N PHE A 297 15.41 4.13 -2.70
CA PHE A 297 15.06 5.12 -1.70
C PHE A 297 13.78 5.85 -2.07
N ARG A 298 12.66 5.41 -1.48
CA ARG A 298 11.32 5.89 -1.80
C ARG A 298 10.49 6.05 -0.55
N ALA A 299 9.56 6.99 -0.56
CA ALA A 299 8.53 7.12 0.46
C ALA A 299 7.15 6.90 -0.18
N TYR A 300 6.22 6.36 0.59
CA TYR A 300 4.87 6.01 0.19
C TYR A 300 3.87 6.54 1.22
N SER A 301 2.79 7.16 0.75
CA SER A 301 1.67 7.59 1.61
C SER A 301 0.87 6.40 2.13
N SER A 302 0.05 6.61 3.17
CA SER A 302 -0.86 5.57 3.67
C SER A 302 -1.80 5.00 2.60
N GLU A 303 -2.22 5.83 1.63
CA GLU A 303 -3.05 5.40 0.50
C GLU A 303 -2.26 4.47 -0.44
N ALA A 304 -1.02 4.83 -0.77
CA ALA A 304 -0.15 3.97 -1.57
C ALA A 304 0.15 2.65 -0.86
N ILE A 305 0.40 2.67 0.47
CA ILE A 305 0.62 1.46 1.26
C ILE A 305 -0.59 0.53 1.14
N GLU A 306 -1.80 1.03 1.40
CA GLU A 306 -3.02 0.23 1.33
C GLU A 306 -3.29 -0.34 -0.06
N SER A 307 -3.06 0.44 -1.13
CA SER A 307 -3.30 0.00 -2.50
C SER A 307 -2.30 -1.06 -2.95
N ILE A 308 -1.01 -0.86 -2.62
CA ILE A 308 0.09 -1.73 -3.03
C ILE A 308 -0.01 -3.07 -2.30
N THR A 309 -0.31 -3.06 -1.00
CA THR A 309 -0.51 -4.28 -0.20
C THR A 309 -1.63 -5.17 -0.76
N ARG A 310 -2.63 -4.60 -1.42
CA ARG A 310 -3.75 -5.34 -2.02
C ARG A 310 -3.49 -5.79 -3.47
N ASP A 311 -2.39 -5.40 -4.08
CA ASP A 311 -2.08 -5.73 -5.46
C ASP A 311 -1.26 -7.02 -5.58
N GLU A 312 -1.96 -8.11 -5.93
CA GLU A 312 -1.35 -9.43 -6.15
C GLU A 312 -0.49 -9.51 -7.44
N THR A 313 -0.50 -8.49 -8.29
CA THR A 313 0.27 -8.48 -9.55
C THR A 313 1.75 -8.15 -9.37
N ILE A 314 2.13 -7.63 -8.20
CA ILE A 314 3.50 -7.27 -7.87
C ILE A 314 4.36 -8.54 -7.69
N SER A 315 5.44 -8.63 -8.45
CA SER A 315 6.33 -9.79 -8.48
C SER A 315 7.14 -9.94 -7.19
N ASP A 316 7.40 -11.19 -6.80
CA ASP A 316 8.37 -11.54 -5.76
C ASP A 316 9.84 -11.37 -6.20
N GLY A 317 10.08 -11.15 -7.49
CA GLY A 317 11.40 -11.03 -8.09
C GLY A 317 12.00 -9.63 -8.02
N MET A 318 13.14 -9.46 -8.68
CA MET A 318 13.86 -8.17 -8.78
C MET A 318 13.08 -7.09 -9.55
N ASP A 319 12.05 -7.48 -10.30
CA ASP A 319 11.20 -6.55 -11.05
C ASP A 319 10.23 -5.77 -10.15
N ALA A 320 10.10 -6.14 -8.86
CA ALA A 320 9.17 -5.51 -7.90
C ALA A 320 9.30 -3.98 -7.84
N SER A 321 10.53 -3.45 -7.88
CA SER A 321 10.75 -1.99 -7.88
C SER A 321 10.14 -1.30 -9.10
N THR A 322 10.07 -2.00 -10.24
CA THR A 322 9.42 -1.52 -11.46
C THR A 322 7.91 -1.76 -11.40
N ASP A 323 7.47 -2.89 -10.84
CA ASP A 323 6.05 -3.21 -10.64
C ASP A 323 5.36 -2.17 -9.76
N LEU A 324 6.03 -1.66 -8.73
CA LEU A 324 5.53 -0.54 -7.91
C LEU A 324 5.30 0.74 -8.73
N LEU A 325 6.16 1.03 -9.72
CA LEU A 325 5.97 2.17 -10.61
C LEU A 325 4.84 1.93 -11.62
N TYR A 326 4.67 0.69 -12.09
CA TYR A 326 3.51 0.33 -12.91
C TYR A 326 2.21 0.45 -12.12
N HIS A 327 2.17 -0.02 -10.88
CA HIS A 327 1.02 0.14 -10.00
C HIS A 327 0.67 1.62 -9.82
N ALA A 328 1.67 2.44 -9.49
CA ALA A 328 1.49 3.89 -9.36
C ALA A 328 0.96 4.52 -10.66
N HIS A 329 1.47 4.09 -11.81
CA HIS A 329 0.98 4.56 -13.10
C HIS A 329 -0.46 4.13 -13.38
N ASP A 330 -0.80 2.87 -13.11
CA ASP A 330 -2.13 2.30 -13.35
C ASP A 330 -3.20 2.87 -12.38
N GLN A 331 -2.77 3.36 -11.20
CA GLN A 331 -3.63 4.09 -10.24
C GLN A 331 -3.59 5.62 -10.42
N ASP A 332 -2.90 6.16 -11.44
CA ASP A 332 -2.76 7.60 -11.70
C ASP A 332 -2.14 8.40 -10.51
N TYR A 333 -1.22 7.79 -9.76
CA TYR A 333 -0.56 8.41 -8.61
C TYR A 333 0.33 9.59 -8.99
N GLU A 334 0.35 10.59 -8.12
CA GLU A 334 1.30 11.69 -8.15
C GLU A 334 2.64 11.21 -7.57
N ILE A 335 3.70 11.34 -8.39
CA ILE A 335 5.06 10.97 -8.03
C ILE A 335 5.92 12.23 -8.01
N VAL A 336 6.56 12.51 -6.89
CA VAL A 336 7.54 13.59 -6.75
C VAL A 336 8.95 13.05 -6.61
N GLU A 337 9.92 13.77 -7.15
CA GLU A 337 11.35 13.43 -7.03
C GLU A 337 12.06 14.45 -6.15
N VAL A 338 12.77 13.95 -5.15
CA VAL A 338 13.55 14.74 -4.18
C VAL A 338 15.03 14.47 -4.43
N GLY A 339 15.84 15.53 -4.57
CA GLY A 339 17.28 15.37 -4.79
C GLY A 339 17.95 14.67 -3.61
N THR A 340 18.64 13.56 -3.86
CA THR A 340 19.41 12.81 -2.84
C THR A 340 20.83 12.54 -3.34
N THR A 341 21.78 12.45 -2.41
CA THR A 341 23.16 12.07 -2.73
C THR A 341 23.34 10.57 -2.60
N ILE A 342 23.86 9.93 -3.64
CA ILE A 342 24.16 8.49 -3.63
C ILE A 342 25.66 8.26 -3.71
N SER A 343 26.21 7.70 -2.63
CA SER A 343 27.64 7.40 -2.53
C SER A 343 27.96 5.98 -2.96
N TYR A 344 28.88 5.83 -3.91
CA TYR A 344 29.37 4.52 -4.36
C TYR A 344 30.71 4.13 -3.74
N SER A 345 31.15 4.82 -2.69
CA SER A 345 32.45 4.59 -2.04
C SER A 345 32.49 3.38 -1.11
N VAL A 346 31.38 2.67 -0.92
CA VAL A 346 31.32 1.47 -0.07
C VAL A 346 31.98 0.29 -0.80
N GLU A 347 33.03 -0.28 -0.20
CA GLU A 347 34.09 -1.05 -0.86
C GLU A 347 33.72 -2.49 -1.33
N ASN A 348 32.43 -2.82 -1.50
CA ASN A 348 31.98 -4.19 -1.80
C ASN A 348 31.05 -4.37 -3.02
N ALA A 349 31.02 -3.41 -3.96
CA ALA A 349 30.24 -3.60 -5.19
C ALA A 349 30.88 -4.67 -6.10
N ASN A 350 30.35 -5.89 -6.06
CA ASN A 350 30.67 -6.99 -6.98
C ASN A 350 30.37 -6.61 -8.45
N ASN A 351 31.32 -5.94 -9.10
CA ASN A 351 31.20 -5.36 -10.45
C ASN A 351 30.84 -6.36 -11.57
N HIS A 352 31.05 -7.67 -11.37
CA HIS A 352 30.72 -8.69 -12.38
C HIS A 352 29.25 -9.13 -12.37
N HIS A 353 28.51 -8.92 -11.29
CA HIS A 353 27.07 -9.21 -11.23
C HIS A 353 26.21 -8.06 -11.77
N SER A 354 26.65 -6.80 -11.62
CA SER A 354 25.88 -5.60 -12.00
C SER A 354 25.51 -5.53 -13.49
N VAL A 355 26.45 -5.86 -14.40
CA VAL A 355 26.18 -5.79 -15.86
C VAL A 355 25.22 -6.88 -16.32
N ARG A 356 25.38 -8.11 -15.81
CA ARG A 356 24.43 -9.21 -16.13
C ARG A 356 23.04 -8.88 -15.62
N HIS A 357 22.95 -8.31 -14.41
CA HIS A 357 21.70 -7.89 -13.82
C HIS A 357 21.02 -6.78 -14.65
N GLY A 358 21.77 -5.75 -15.06
CA GLY A 358 21.26 -4.68 -15.92
C GLY A 358 20.75 -5.20 -17.27
N LEU A 359 21.42 -6.19 -17.89
CA LEU A 359 20.95 -6.82 -19.12
C LEU A 359 19.66 -7.62 -18.92
N THR A 360 19.51 -8.32 -17.79
CA THR A 360 18.26 -9.01 -17.44
C THR A 360 17.11 -8.02 -17.31
N LEU A 361 17.33 -6.91 -16.59
CA LEU A 361 16.34 -5.86 -16.40
C LEU A 361 15.91 -5.24 -17.74
N ILE A 362 16.88 -4.91 -18.60
CA ILE A 362 16.59 -4.39 -19.96
C ILE A 362 15.78 -5.42 -20.76
N SER A 363 16.14 -6.71 -20.71
CA SER A 363 15.37 -7.75 -21.39
C SER A 363 13.95 -7.88 -20.86
N ASN A 364 13.73 -7.74 -19.56
CA ASN A 364 12.41 -7.78 -18.95
C ASN A 364 11.57 -6.57 -19.37
N ILE A 365 12.14 -5.36 -19.28
CA ILE A 365 11.49 -4.12 -19.71
C ILE A 365 11.13 -4.19 -21.20
N LEU A 366 12.05 -4.62 -22.07
CA LEU A 366 11.79 -4.77 -23.50
C LEU A 366 10.63 -5.73 -23.80
N ARG A 367 10.57 -6.88 -23.11
CA ARG A 367 9.44 -7.81 -23.22
C ARG A 367 8.13 -7.21 -22.71
N THR A 368 8.17 -6.32 -21.74
CA THR A 368 6.98 -5.62 -21.23
C THR A 368 6.51 -4.55 -22.21
N ILE A 369 7.42 -3.73 -22.75
CA ILE A 369 7.06 -2.74 -23.79
C ILE A 369 6.53 -3.45 -25.04
N GLU A 370 7.13 -4.57 -25.46
CA GLU A 370 6.66 -5.36 -26.61
C GLU A 370 5.21 -5.82 -26.42
N ARG A 371 4.84 -6.21 -25.20
CA ARG A 371 3.48 -6.67 -24.86
C ARG A 371 2.48 -5.52 -24.69
N LYS A 372 2.81 -4.50 -23.90
CA LYS A 372 1.91 -3.38 -23.55
C LYS A 372 1.84 -2.30 -24.66
N HIS A 373 2.93 -2.01 -25.36
CA HIS A 373 3.02 -0.92 -26.35
C HIS A 373 3.66 -1.34 -27.70
N PRO A 374 3.11 -2.37 -28.39
CA PRO A 374 3.66 -2.86 -29.64
C PRO A 374 3.69 -1.82 -30.78
N ILE A 375 2.72 -0.90 -30.81
CA ILE A 375 2.67 0.21 -31.77
C ILE A 375 3.87 1.15 -31.60
N LEU A 376 4.28 1.41 -30.36
CA LEU A 376 5.36 2.36 -30.10
C LEU A 376 6.71 1.74 -30.51
N ILE A 377 6.95 0.47 -30.21
CA ILE A 377 8.21 -0.22 -30.57
C ILE A 377 8.33 -0.52 -32.06
N PHE A 378 7.30 -1.09 -32.68
CA PHE A 378 7.41 -1.55 -34.07
C PHE A 378 6.74 -0.59 -35.05
N GLY A 379 5.64 0.05 -34.66
CA GLY A 379 4.90 0.95 -35.53
C GLY A 379 5.65 2.24 -35.82
N VAL A 380 6.13 2.97 -34.81
CA VAL A 380 6.81 4.26 -35.02
C VAL A 380 8.12 4.12 -35.81
N PRO A 381 9.04 3.19 -35.47
CA PRO A 381 10.23 2.95 -36.29
C PRO A 381 9.88 2.40 -37.67
N GLY A 382 8.86 1.54 -37.77
CA GLY A 382 8.38 1.01 -39.04
C GLY A 382 7.91 2.12 -40.00
N ILE A 383 7.04 3.01 -39.53
CA ILE A 383 6.56 4.17 -40.29
C ILE A 383 7.72 5.08 -40.67
N SER A 384 8.63 5.35 -39.74
CA SER A 384 9.80 6.20 -39.99
C SER A 384 10.71 5.63 -41.07
N LEU A 385 10.97 4.32 -41.03
CA LEU A 385 11.81 3.63 -42.01
C LEU A 385 11.12 3.54 -43.39
N THR A 386 9.80 3.34 -43.41
CA THR A 386 9.00 3.39 -44.64
C THR A 386 9.02 4.78 -45.27
N LEU A 387 8.84 5.84 -44.48
CA LEU A 387 8.93 7.23 -44.95
C LEU A 387 10.33 7.55 -45.48
N LEU A 388 11.37 7.08 -44.79
CA LEU A 388 12.76 7.22 -45.24
C LEU A 388 12.97 6.49 -46.57
N GLY A 389 12.42 5.29 -46.72
CA GLY A 389 12.41 4.54 -47.98
C GLY A 389 11.76 5.31 -49.13
N PHE A 390 10.59 5.91 -48.91
CA PHE A 390 9.93 6.77 -49.90
C PHE A 390 10.75 8.01 -50.25
N LEU A 391 11.41 8.63 -49.26
CA LEU A 391 12.25 9.81 -49.48
C LEU A 391 13.48 9.48 -50.33
N PHE A 392 14.18 8.38 -50.04
CA PHE A 392 15.26 7.89 -50.89
C PHE A 392 14.75 7.43 -52.26
N GLY A 393 13.51 6.94 -52.35
CA GLY A 393 12.88 6.52 -53.60
C GLY A 393 12.64 7.71 -54.52
N TYR A 394 12.09 8.80 -53.96
CA TYR A 394 11.94 10.07 -54.65
C TYR A 394 13.30 10.63 -55.10
N TRP A 395 14.29 10.63 -54.21
CA TRP A 395 15.64 11.09 -54.53
C TRP A 395 16.29 10.28 -55.66
N SER A 396 16.14 8.95 -55.63
CA SER A 396 16.60 8.04 -56.68
C SER A 396 15.95 8.35 -58.03
N ALA A 397 14.63 8.60 -58.05
CA ALA A 397 13.89 8.95 -59.25
C ALA A 397 14.36 10.29 -59.86
N VAL A 398 14.57 11.32 -59.02
CA VAL A 398 15.09 12.62 -59.46
C VAL A 398 16.51 12.48 -60.03
N ASN A 399 17.36 11.67 -59.38
CA ASN A 399 18.72 11.40 -59.86
C ASN A 399 18.69 10.73 -61.24
N TYR A 400 17.86 9.70 -61.41
CA TYR A 400 17.71 9.00 -62.69
C TYR A 400 17.27 9.93 -63.83
N VAL A 401 16.29 10.81 -63.58
CA VAL A 401 15.84 11.79 -64.59
C VAL A 401 16.92 12.80 -64.94
N SER A 402 17.82 13.13 -64.00
CA SER A 402 18.84 14.16 -64.20
C SER A 402 20.12 13.63 -64.85
N THR A 403 20.51 12.40 -64.56
CA THR A 403 21.79 11.82 -65.00
C THR A 403 21.64 10.68 -66.01
N GLU A 404 20.41 10.21 -66.25
CA GLU A 404 20.08 9.01 -67.06
C GLU A 404 20.72 7.70 -66.55
N THR A 405 21.42 7.75 -65.42
CA THR A 405 22.06 6.60 -64.77
C THR A 405 21.22 6.12 -63.61
N PHE A 406 20.93 4.82 -63.54
CA PHE A 406 20.18 4.26 -62.42
C PHE A 406 21.07 4.03 -61.19
N PRO A 407 20.85 4.71 -60.05
CA PRO A 407 21.70 4.56 -58.88
C PRO A 407 21.32 3.31 -58.08
N VAL A 408 21.88 2.16 -58.47
CA VAL A 408 21.59 0.84 -57.88
C VAL A 408 21.70 0.82 -56.35
N GLY A 409 22.72 1.49 -55.79
CA GLY A 409 22.92 1.55 -54.33
C GLY A 409 21.76 2.21 -53.59
N ILE A 410 21.21 3.31 -54.12
CA ILE A 410 20.06 4.01 -53.52
C ILE A 410 18.81 3.14 -53.66
N ALA A 411 18.61 2.51 -54.83
CA ALA A 411 17.48 1.63 -55.06
C ALA A 411 17.44 0.44 -54.06
N ILE A 412 18.60 -0.13 -53.72
CA ILE A 412 18.70 -1.17 -52.69
C ILE A 412 18.26 -0.61 -51.33
N VAL A 413 18.77 0.54 -50.90
CA VAL A 413 18.37 1.19 -49.63
C VAL A 413 16.87 1.45 -49.58
N VAL A 414 16.27 1.88 -50.69
CA VAL A 414 14.82 2.11 -50.81
C VAL A 414 14.04 0.82 -50.57
N VAL A 415 14.39 -0.25 -51.29
CA VAL A 415 13.69 -1.54 -51.17
C VAL A 415 13.81 -2.09 -49.75
N PHE A 416 15.03 -2.11 -49.18
CA PHE A 416 15.24 -2.62 -47.83
C PHE A 416 14.52 -1.78 -46.77
N SER A 417 14.65 -0.46 -46.81
CA SER A 417 14.00 0.42 -45.81
C SER A 417 12.48 0.33 -45.90
N THR A 418 11.93 0.33 -47.12
CA THR A 418 10.47 0.25 -47.31
C THR A 418 9.92 -1.11 -46.88
N LEU A 419 10.60 -2.20 -47.25
CA LEU A 419 10.16 -3.57 -46.91
C LEU A 419 10.24 -3.83 -45.40
N VAL A 420 11.37 -3.51 -44.77
CA VAL A 420 11.56 -3.68 -43.32
C VAL A 420 10.57 -2.79 -42.55
N GLY A 421 10.37 -1.56 -43.00
CA GLY A 421 9.44 -0.63 -42.36
C GLY A 421 7.99 -1.13 -42.43
N LEU A 422 7.55 -1.61 -43.60
CA LEU A 422 6.21 -2.18 -43.77
C LEU A 422 6.00 -3.44 -42.93
N LEU A 423 6.97 -4.38 -42.95
CA LEU A 423 6.90 -5.59 -42.13
C LEU A 423 6.80 -5.24 -40.64
N SER A 424 7.59 -4.28 -40.18
CA SER A 424 7.54 -3.82 -38.79
C SER A 424 6.18 -3.20 -38.43
N CYS A 425 5.58 -2.40 -39.33
CA CYS A 425 4.21 -1.88 -39.13
C CYS A 425 3.18 -3.00 -39.02
N PHE A 426 3.25 -4.02 -39.88
CA PHE A 426 2.34 -5.16 -39.81
C PHE A 426 2.50 -5.93 -38.49
N THR A 427 3.74 -6.20 -38.06
CA THR A 427 4.02 -6.82 -36.77
C THR A 427 3.42 -6.00 -35.62
N ALA A 428 3.55 -4.68 -35.66
CA ALA A 428 3.00 -3.78 -34.65
C ALA A 428 1.47 -3.90 -34.54
N ILE A 429 0.77 -3.91 -35.68
CA ILE A 429 -0.69 -4.03 -35.75
C ILE A 429 -1.14 -5.40 -35.25
N ILE A 430 -0.46 -6.48 -35.67
CA ILE A 430 -0.79 -7.85 -35.26
C ILE A 430 -0.62 -8.01 -33.75
N LEU A 431 0.52 -7.59 -33.19
CA LEU A 431 0.76 -7.66 -31.74
C LEU A 431 -0.27 -6.84 -30.97
N HIS A 432 -0.56 -5.61 -31.41
CA HIS A 432 -1.57 -4.77 -30.76
C HIS A 432 -2.97 -5.41 -30.77
N SER A 433 -3.37 -5.99 -31.91
CA SER A 433 -4.63 -6.69 -32.03
C SER A 433 -4.71 -7.91 -31.12
N LEU A 434 -3.60 -8.63 -30.94
CA LEU A 434 -3.53 -9.77 -30.03
C LEU A 434 -3.65 -9.32 -28.58
N THR A 435 -2.92 -8.29 -28.17
CA THR A 435 -3.01 -7.73 -26.81
C THR A 435 -4.45 -7.34 -26.46
N ILE A 436 -5.11 -6.54 -27.32
CA ILE A 436 -6.52 -6.16 -27.11
C ILE A 436 -7.43 -7.39 -26.99
N HIS A 437 -7.20 -8.40 -27.84
CA HIS A 437 -8.04 -9.60 -27.82
C HIS A 437 -7.90 -10.36 -26.50
N PHE A 438 -6.67 -10.55 -26.00
CA PHE A 438 -6.42 -11.23 -24.73
C PHE A 438 -7.02 -10.47 -23.54
N ASP A 439 -6.85 -9.15 -23.48
CA ASP A 439 -7.43 -8.32 -22.42
C ASP A 439 -8.96 -8.42 -22.39
N THR A 440 -9.58 -8.40 -23.58
CA THR A 440 -11.05 -8.52 -23.71
C THR A 440 -11.56 -9.91 -23.30
N THR A 441 -10.80 -10.97 -23.58
CA THR A 441 -11.19 -12.34 -23.19
C THR A 441 -11.02 -12.60 -21.69
N MET A 442 -9.98 -12.05 -21.06
CA MET A 442 -9.74 -12.19 -19.63
C MET A 442 -10.81 -11.47 -18.79
N ASN A 443 -11.16 -10.23 -19.18
CA ASN A 443 -12.20 -9.44 -18.52
C ASN A 443 -13.64 -9.98 -18.68
N ARG A 444 -13.85 -11.00 -19.52
CA ARG A 444 -15.15 -11.69 -19.66
C ARG A 444 -15.25 -12.98 -18.84
N SER A 445 -14.15 -13.42 -18.24
CA SER A 445 -14.08 -14.66 -17.44
C SER A 445 -14.09 -14.44 -15.92
N GLN A 446 -14.00 -13.18 -15.50
CA GLN A 446 -14.36 -12.71 -14.16
C GLN A 446 -15.77 -12.12 -14.22
#